data_AF-A0A6I4SS52-F1
#
_entry.id   AF-A0A6I4SS52-F1
#
_cell.length_a   1.000
_cell.length_b   1.000
_cell.length_c   1.000
_cell.angle_alpha   90.00
_cell.angle_beta   90.00
_cell.angle_gamma   90.00
#
_symmetry.space_group_name_H-M   'P 1'
#
loop_
_entity.id
_entity.type
_entity.pdbx_description
1 polymer ?
#
loop_
_entity_poly.entity_id
_entity_poly.type
_entity_poly.pdbx_seq_one_letter_code
_entity_poly.pdbx_strand_id
1 'polypeptide(L)'
;MAEQWISADAAKRMTESDGQQRAVEFIIELASMGLVRSIATSARGAKNYNNFMSWDWKERDWPIPEWFWDNYGGMTEGERDWELGRLSGICYGPDGLIWLELRGVQFSCGELEASLRSARLPARSSLVAQVGRRPKYDWPAAIIAVFGQIFRGDLKPENQADVEAALQAHFLTRDSEPAESTLRPYAKLIWDEAQKA
;
A
#
# COMPACT_ATOMS: atom_id res chain seq x y z
N MET A 1 -29.56 3.12 19.39
CA MET A 1 -28.49 2.65 20.29
C MET A 1 -27.44 3.75 20.32
N ALA A 2 -26.91 4.09 21.51
CA ALA A 2 -25.88 5.12 21.61
C ALA A 2 -24.66 4.72 20.80
N GLU A 3 -24.12 5.65 20.01
CA GLU A 3 -22.90 5.44 19.23
C GLU A 3 -21.73 5.25 20.21
N GLN A 4 -21.16 4.06 20.22
CA GLN A 4 -20.07 3.70 21.14
C GLN A 4 -18.73 3.90 20.45
N TRP A 5 -17.94 4.84 20.97
CA TRP A 5 -16.57 5.09 20.54
C TRP A 5 -15.60 4.32 21.42
N ILE A 6 -14.61 3.67 20.82
CA ILE A 6 -13.54 2.95 21.51
C ILE A 6 -12.18 3.55 21.15
N SER A 7 -11.26 3.57 22.11
CA SER A 7 -9.88 4.03 21.87
C SER A 7 -9.17 3.21 20.80
N ALA A 8 -8.18 3.79 20.13
CA ALA A 8 -7.30 3.09 19.19
C ALA A 8 -6.69 1.78 19.76
N ASP A 9 -6.25 1.77 21.03
CA ASP A 9 -5.78 0.55 21.73
C ASP A 9 -6.86 -0.53 21.80
N ALA A 10 -8.04 -0.17 22.32
CA ALA A 10 -9.18 -1.09 22.41
C ALA A 10 -9.61 -1.61 21.03
N ALA A 11 -9.60 -0.76 20.00
CA ALA A 11 -9.90 -1.17 18.62
C ALA A 11 -8.88 -2.19 18.12
N LYS A 12 -7.58 -1.92 18.30
CA LYS A 12 -6.49 -2.86 17.99
C LYS A 12 -6.70 -4.20 18.69
N ARG A 13 -6.90 -4.20 20.02
CA ARG A 13 -7.09 -5.44 20.80
C ARG A 13 -8.33 -6.22 20.38
N MET A 14 -9.42 -5.53 20.03
CA MET A 14 -10.64 -6.16 19.55
C MET A 14 -10.39 -6.87 18.21
N THR A 15 -9.72 -6.22 17.28
CA THR A 15 -9.35 -6.79 15.99
C THR A 15 -8.34 -7.95 16.13
N GLU A 16 -7.36 -7.85 17.02
CA GLU A 16 -6.42 -8.94 17.34
C GLU A 16 -7.14 -10.15 17.94
N SER A 17 -8.09 -9.92 18.85
CA SER A 17 -8.91 -10.97 19.46
C SER A 17 -9.83 -11.66 18.44
N ASP A 18 -10.11 -11.01 17.32
CA ASP A 18 -10.82 -11.57 16.17
C ASP A 18 -9.96 -12.52 15.31
N GLY A 19 -8.65 -12.59 15.58
CA GLY A 19 -7.69 -13.41 14.83
C GLY A 19 -6.96 -12.67 13.71
N GLN A 20 -7.11 -11.35 13.60
CA GLN A 20 -6.39 -10.55 12.61
C GLN A 20 -4.96 -10.26 13.07
N GLN A 21 -3.99 -10.88 12.40
CA GLN A 21 -2.55 -10.74 12.73
C GLN A 21 -1.98 -9.34 12.43
N ARG A 22 -2.65 -8.56 11.58
CA ARG A 22 -2.26 -7.19 11.19
C ARG A 22 -3.38 -6.21 11.52
N ALA A 23 -3.75 -6.19 12.80
CA ALA A 23 -4.93 -5.47 13.27
C ALA A 23 -4.90 -3.97 12.95
N VAL A 24 -3.75 -3.33 13.11
CA VAL A 24 -3.58 -1.90 12.81
C VAL A 24 -3.77 -1.62 11.33
N GLU A 25 -3.14 -2.39 10.45
CA GLU A 25 -3.27 -2.21 9.00
C GLU A 25 -4.69 -2.48 8.53
N PHE A 26 -5.35 -3.48 9.10
CA PHE A 26 -6.76 -3.76 8.82
C PHE A 26 -7.67 -2.59 9.23
N ILE A 27 -7.47 -2.00 10.41
CA ILE A 27 -8.24 -0.84 10.87
C ILE A 27 -7.99 0.37 9.95
N ILE A 28 -6.74 0.62 9.56
CA ILE A 28 -6.39 1.71 8.64
C ILE A 28 -7.10 1.50 7.30
N GLU A 29 -7.06 0.29 6.73
CA GLU A 29 -7.72 -0.03 5.46
C GLU A 29 -9.23 0.21 5.54
N LEU A 30 -9.88 -0.24 6.62
CA LEU A 30 -11.31 0.02 6.82
C LEU A 30 -11.61 1.52 6.95
N ALA A 31 -10.78 2.27 7.67
CA ALA A 31 -10.97 3.71 7.86
C ALA A 31 -10.71 4.51 6.57
N SER A 32 -9.77 4.05 5.73
CA SER A 32 -9.48 4.65 4.42
C SER A 32 -10.60 4.40 3.41
N MET A 33 -11.26 3.24 3.49
CA MET A 33 -12.47 2.93 2.71
C MET A 33 -13.76 3.58 3.26
N GLY A 34 -13.69 4.36 4.34
CA GLY A 34 -14.87 4.95 4.99
C GLY A 34 -15.81 3.93 5.66
N LEU A 35 -15.36 2.68 5.84
CA LEU A 35 -16.16 1.61 6.45
C LEU A 35 -16.17 1.67 7.98
N VAL A 36 -15.18 2.34 8.58
CA VAL A 36 -15.13 2.60 10.01
C VAL A 36 -14.80 4.07 10.24
N ARG A 37 -15.73 4.79 10.86
CA ARG A 37 -15.52 6.18 11.26
C ARG A 37 -14.55 6.27 12.41
N SER A 38 -13.79 7.36 12.38
CA SER A 38 -12.78 7.65 13.39
C SER A 38 -12.82 9.13 13.76
N ILE A 39 -12.46 9.41 15.02
CA ILE A 39 -12.51 10.75 15.61
C ILE A 39 -11.28 10.93 16.49
N ALA A 40 -10.73 12.13 16.51
CA ALA A 40 -9.69 12.52 17.45
C ALA A 40 -10.27 13.49 18.46
N THR A 41 -10.10 13.22 19.76
CA THR A 41 -10.50 14.16 20.82
C THR A 41 -9.85 15.54 20.62
N SER A 42 -8.63 15.59 20.10
CA SER A 42 -7.99 16.82 19.67
C SER A 42 -7.19 16.60 18.39
N ALA A 43 -7.36 17.54 17.45
CA ALA A 43 -6.58 17.63 16.23
C ALA A 43 -5.96 19.02 16.11
N ARG A 44 -4.75 19.10 15.57
CA ARG A 44 -4.08 20.36 15.26
C ARG A 44 -3.25 20.20 13.99
N GLY A 45 -3.27 21.21 13.14
CA GLY A 45 -2.54 21.19 11.89
C GLY A 45 -1.78 22.47 11.60
N ALA A 46 -0.69 22.33 10.85
CA ALA A 46 0.15 23.43 10.35
C ALA A 46 0.48 23.19 8.88
N LYS A 47 0.19 24.16 8.02
CA LYS A 47 0.51 24.19 6.59
C LYS A 47 2.02 24.32 6.35
N ASN A 48 2.72 25.03 7.22
CA ASN A 48 4.18 25.09 7.19
C ASN A 48 4.79 24.03 8.12
N TYR A 49 5.08 22.85 7.57
CA TYR A 49 5.68 21.74 8.32
C TYR A 49 7.08 22.06 8.87
N ASN A 50 7.76 23.09 8.37
CA ASN A 50 9.03 23.57 8.91
C ASN A 50 8.87 24.45 10.17
N ASN A 51 7.64 24.88 10.50
CA ASN A 51 7.36 25.72 11.67
C ASN A 51 6.45 25.00 12.67
N PHE A 52 7.00 23.99 13.34
CA PHE A 52 6.32 23.19 14.39
C PHE A 52 5.89 23.98 15.63
N MET A 53 6.21 25.28 15.71
CA MET A 53 5.84 26.17 16.81
C MET A 53 4.51 26.92 16.56
N SER A 54 4.02 26.99 15.32
CA SER A 54 2.77 27.69 14.98
C SER A 54 1.74 26.74 14.39
N TRP A 55 0.64 26.54 15.13
CA TRP A 55 -0.52 25.79 14.66
C TRP A 55 -1.44 26.74 13.89
N ASP A 56 -1.75 26.40 12.64
CA ASP A 56 -2.70 27.17 11.83
C ASP A 56 -4.14 26.93 12.28
N TRP A 57 -4.42 25.72 12.76
CA TRP A 57 -5.74 25.38 13.28
C TRP A 57 -5.67 24.34 14.40
N LYS A 58 -6.71 24.33 15.22
CA LYS A 58 -6.91 23.38 16.32
C LYS A 58 -8.40 23.08 16.44
N GLU A 59 -8.74 21.81 16.47
CA GLU A 59 -10.10 21.33 16.60
C GLU A 59 -10.21 20.29 17.71
N ARG A 60 -11.43 20.16 18.24
CA ARG A 60 -11.81 19.17 19.23
C ARG A 60 -12.83 18.24 18.61
N ASP A 61 -12.78 16.97 19.02
CA ASP A 61 -13.69 15.93 18.53
C ASP A 61 -13.73 15.94 16.99
N TRP A 62 -12.53 16.02 16.39
CA TRP A 62 -12.35 16.20 14.96
C TRP A 62 -12.56 14.87 14.25
N PRO A 63 -13.53 14.76 13.34
CA PRO A 63 -13.70 13.56 12.54
C PRO A 63 -12.46 13.40 11.65
N ILE A 64 -11.80 12.25 11.75
CA ILE A 64 -10.56 12.00 11.01
C ILE A 64 -10.97 11.57 9.60
N PRO A 65 -10.62 12.35 8.56
CA PRO A 65 -11.08 12.11 7.20
C PRO A 65 -10.34 10.94 6.54
N GLU A 66 -10.98 10.33 5.53
CA GLU A 66 -10.45 9.18 4.77
C GLU A 66 -9.06 9.46 4.18
N TRP A 67 -8.84 10.67 3.65
CA TRP A 67 -7.55 11.06 3.08
C TRP A 67 -6.38 10.96 4.08
N PHE A 68 -6.64 11.11 5.38
CA PHE A 68 -5.61 10.93 6.40
C PHE A 68 -5.18 9.47 6.46
N TRP A 69 -6.13 8.55 6.41
CA TRP A 69 -5.89 7.11 6.47
C TRP A 69 -5.26 6.58 5.17
N ASP A 70 -5.70 7.07 4.01
CA ASP A 70 -5.08 6.72 2.71
C ASP A 70 -3.59 7.09 2.68
N ASN A 71 -3.22 8.21 3.29
CA ASN A 71 -1.84 8.70 3.34
C ASN A 71 -1.08 8.25 4.59
N TYR A 72 -1.70 7.47 5.47
CA TYR A 72 -1.12 7.09 6.77
C TYR A 72 0.23 6.37 6.60
N GLY A 73 0.32 5.46 5.62
CA GLY A 73 1.57 4.75 5.31
C GLY A 73 2.70 5.67 4.86
N GLY A 74 2.36 6.79 4.21
CA GLY A 74 3.28 7.80 3.72
C GLY A 74 3.68 8.87 4.73
N MET A 75 3.16 8.84 5.96
CA MET A 75 3.49 9.84 6.98
C MET A 75 4.97 9.81 7.33
N THR A 76 5.69 10.91 7.13
CA THR A 76 7.10 11.04 7.51
C THR A 76 7.24 11.87 8.79
N GLU A 77 8.35 11.66 9.51
CA GLU A 77 8.76 12.44 10.68
C GLU A 77 7.64 12.56 11.73
N GLY A 78 7.30 11.49 12.44
CA GLY A 78 6.11 11.50 13.28
C GLY A 78 6.00 10.37 14.29
N GLU A 79 5.03 10.49 15.19
CA GLU A 79 4.71 9.52 16.23
C GLU A 79 3.46 8.74 15.86
N ARG A 80 3.49 7.41 16.04
CA ARG A 80 2.38 6.50 15.71
C ARG A 80 2.05 5.60 16.89
N ASP A 81 1.70 6.23 18.01
CA ASP A 81 1.37 5.52 19.24
C ASP A 81 -0.12 5.18 19.29
N TRP A 82 -0.45 3.94 18.91
CA TRP A 82 -1.82 3.44 18.95
C TRP A 82 -2.32 3.17 20.37
N GLU A 83 -1.43 2.94 21.32
CA GLU A 83 -1.80 2.66 22.71
C GLU A 83 -2.31 3.93 23.40
N LEU A 84 -1.66 5.06 23.13
CA LEU A 84 -2.08 6.39 23.59
C LEU A 84 -3.06 7.09 22.63
N GLY A 85 -3.33 6.50 21.47
CA GLY A 85 -4.13 7.12 20.41
C GLY A 85 -3.53 8.45 19.95
N ARG A 86 -2.21 8.51 19.84
CA ARG A 86 -1.45 9.69 19.43
C ARG A 86 -0.79 9.44 18.09
N LEU A 87 -1.25 10.17 17.08
CA LEU A 87 -0.74 10.11 15.72
C LEU A 87 -0.24 11.49 15.33
N SER A 88 0.98 11.62 14.85
CA SER A 88 1.51 12.87 14.34
C SER A 88 2.47 12.65 13.19
N GLY A 89 2.65 13.68 12.36
CA GLY A 89 3.66 13.70 11.32
C GLY A 89 3.23 14.52 10.11
N ILE A 90 4.07 14.49 9.09
CA ILE A 90 3.81 15.16 7.81
C ILE A 90 2.90 14.27 6.96
N CYS A 91 1.77 14.81 6.48
CA CYS A 91 0.84 14.10 5.61
C CYS A 91 0.33 15.00 4.46
N TYR A 92 -0.21 14.37 3.42
CA TYR A 92 -0.87 15.07 2.32
C TYR A 92 -2.33 15.35 2.68
N GLY A 93 -2.63 16.60 2.99
CA GLY A 93 -3.99 17.10 3.11
C GLY A 93 -4.53 17.59 1.76
N PRO A 94 -5.81 18.02 1.72
CA PRO A 94 -6.45 18.52 0.50
C PRO A 94 -5.77 19.77 -0.09
N ASP A 95 -5.13 20.59 0.75
CA ASP A 95 -4.40 21.80 0.34
C ASP A 95 -2.90 21.56 0.10
N GLY A 96 -2.43 20.30 0.17
CA GLY A 96 -1.01 19.94 0.08
C GLY A 96 -0.41 19.39 1.38
N LEU A 97 0.91 19.45 1.50
CA LEU A 97 1.64 18.93 2.66
C LEU A 97 1.32 19.73 3.93
N ILE A 98 0.93 19.03 4.98
CA ILE A 98 0.65 19.60 6.29
C ILE A 98 1.34 18.77 7.37
N TRP A 99 1.74 19.41 8.47
CA TRP A 99 2.02 18.71 9.71
C TRP A 99 0.71 18.56 10.48
N LEU A 100 0.35 17.34 10.84
CA LEU A 100 -0.86 17.02 11.59
C LEU A 100 -0.52 16.33 12.90
N GLU A 101 -1.25 16.65 13.96
CA GLU A 101 -1.20 15.90 15.22
C GLU A 101 -2.62 15.64 15.73
N LEU A 102 -2.88 14.37 16.00
CA LEU A 102 -4.11 13.81 16.52
C LEU A 102 -3.83 13.19 17.89
N ARG A 103 -4.75 13.40 18.83
CA ARG A 103 -4.71 12.82 20.18
C ARG A 103 -6.06 12.28 20.56
N GLY A 104 -6.04 11.16 21.30
CA GLY A 104 -7.27 10.48 21.70
C GLY A 104 -8.01 9.94 20.48
N VAL A 105 -7.29 9.30 19.56
CA VAL A 105 -7.90 8.67 18.39
C VAL A 105 -8.83 7.54 18.84
N GLN A 106 -10.05 7.58 18.33
CA GLN A 106 -11.13 6.66 18.63
C GLN A 106 -11.80 6.19 17.35
N PHE A 107 -12.40 5.01 17.40
CA PHE A 107 -13.12 4.38 16.30
C PHE A 107 -14.54 4.00 16.71
N SER A 108 -15.45 3.98 15.75
CA SER A 108 -16.82 3.49 15.96
C SER A 108 -16.81 1.99 16.23
N CYS A 109 -17.20 1.58 17.44
CA CYS A 109 -17.21 0.18 17.87
C CYS A 109 -18.15 -0.66 17.01
N GLY A 110 -19.37 -0.16 16.77
CA GLY A 110 -20.39 -0.88 16.01
C GLY A 110 -20.01 -1.11 14.55
N GLU A 111 -19.35 -0.14 13.92
CA GLU A 111 -18.88 -0.27 12.54
C GLU A 111 -17.69 -1.22 12.44
N LEU A 112 -16.74 -1.13 13.39
CA LEU A 112 -15.61 -2.05 13.41
C LEU A 112 -16.06 -3.50 13.64
N GLU A 113 -16.98 -3.74 14.57
CA GLU A 113 -17.60 -5.06 14.75
C GLU A 113 -18.35 -5.57 13.51
N ALA A 114 -19.08 -4.68 12.83
CA ALA A 114 -19.81 -5.04 11.61
C ALA A 114 -18.85 -5.45 10.50
N SER A 115 -17.75 -4.73 10.35
CA SER A 115 -16.67 -5.02 9.40
C SER A 115 -15.97 -6.35 9.73
N LEU A 116 -15.65 -6.60 11.01
CA LEU A 116 -15.09 -7.88 11.45
C LEU A 116 -16.03 -9.05 11.17
N ARG A 117 -17.33 -8.90 11.46
CA ARG A 117 -18.34 -9.93 11.13
C ARG A 117 -18.45 -10.20 9.63
N SER A 118 -18.35 -9.16 8.82
CA SER A 118 -18.41 -9.26 7.36
C SER A 118 -17.17 -9.96 6.79
N ALA A 119 -16.00 -9.73 7.40
CA ALA A 119 -14.77 -10.45 7.07
C ALA A 119 -14.82 -11.95 7.49
N ARG A 120 -15.62 -12.31 8.49
CA ARG A 120 -15.82 -13.70 8.96
C ARG A 120 -16.80 -14.52 8.12
N LEU A 121 -17.75 -13.88 7.43
CA LEU A 121 -18.57 -14.61 6.46
C LEU A 121 -17.61 -15.23 5.44
N PRO A 122 -17.76 -16.51 5.06
CA PRO A 122 -16.90 -17.09 4.05
C PRO A 122 -17.07 -16.21 2.82
N ALA A 123 -16.01 -15.45 2.51
CA ALA A 123 -15.94 -14.65 1.31
C ALA A 123 -16.45 -15.56 0.19
N ARG A 124 -17.50 -15.15 -0.52
CA ARG A 124 -17.85 -15.78 -1.79
C ARG A 124 -16.62 -15.62 -2.68
N SER A 125 -15.74 -16.61 -2.62
CA SER A 125 -14.53 -16.81 -3.43
C SER A 125 -13.96 -15.51 -4.01
N SER A 126 -13.51 -14.59 -3.18
CA SER A 126 -12.49 -13.64 -3.63
C SER A 126 -11.22 -14.46 -3.77
N LEU A 127 -10.84 -14.71 -5.03
CA LEU A 127 -9.61 -15.37 -5.44
C LEU A 127 -8.50 -15.12 -4.42
N VAL A 128 -8.15 -16.16 -3.67
CA VAL A 128 -6.96 -16.19 -2.84
C VAL A 128 -5.82 -15.74 -3.75
N ALA A 129 -5.34 -14.52 -3.54
CA ALA A 129 -4.00 -14.15 -3.95
C ALA A 129 -3.09 -15.07 -3.16
N GLN A 130 -2.80 -16.23 -3.75
CA GLN A 130 -1.71 -17.09 -3.30
C GLN A 130 -0.52 -16.16 -3.21
N VAL A 131 0.00 -15.98 -1.99
CA VAL A 131 1.32 -15.40 -1.78
C VAL A 131 2.27 -16.32 -2.53
N GLY A 132 2.49 -15.96 -3.79
CA GLY A 132 3.19 -16.77 -4.75
C GLY A 132 4.58 -16.99 -4.22
N ARG A 133 5.00 -18.25 -4.22
CA ARG A 133 6.41 -18.63 -4.12
C ARG A 133 7.23 -17.63 -4.94
N ARG A 134 8.23 -16.97 -4.34
CA ARG A 134 9.06 -15.98 -5.03
C ARG A 134 9.40 -16.49 -6.44
N PRO A 135 9.10 -15.73 -7.52
CA PRO A 135 9.37 -16.19 -8.87
C PRO A 135 10.81 -16.65 -8.96
N LYS A 136 11.03 -17.86 -9.46
CA LYS A 136 12.37 -18.47 -9.59
C LYS A 136 13.31 -17.60 -10.44
N TYR A 137 12.74 -16.76 -11.31
CA TYR A 137 13.44 -15.86 -12.22
C TYR A 137 12.87 -14.45 -12.10
N ASP A 138 13.75 -13.45 -12.10
CA ASP A 138 13.39 -12.02 -12.10
C ASP A 138 13.08 -11.56 -13.53
N TRP A 139 11.88 -11.91 -14.00
CA TRP A 139 11.40 -11.55 -15.33
C TRP A 139 11.32 -10.04 -15.58
N PRO A 140 10.83 -9.20 -14.63
CA PRO A 140 10.82 -7.75 -14.84
C PRO A 140 12.21 -7.18 -15.15
N ALA A 141 13.24 -7.60 -14.42
CA ALA A 141 14.61 -7.14 -14.67
C ALA A 141 15.13 -7.60 -16.05
N ALA A 142 14.86 -8.84 -16.45
CA ALA A 142 15.29 -9.38 -17.73
C ALA A 142 14.60 -8.68 -18.92
N ILE A 143 13.30 -8.40 -18.80
CA ILE A 143 12.52 -7.68 -19.82
C ILE A 143 13.09 -6.27 -20.01
N ILE A 144 13.29 -5.52 -18.92
CA ILE A 144 13.84 -4.16 -18.98
C ILE A 144 15.25 -4.14 -19.60
N ALA A 145 16.08 -5.12 -19.26
CA ALA A 145 17.44 -5.22 -19.79
C ALA A 145 17.45 -5.43 -21.31
N VAL A 146 16.65 -6.39 -21.82
CA VAL A 146 16.57 -6.68 -23.25
C VAL A 146 15.91 -5.53 -24.01
N PHE A 147 14.84 -4.93 -23.49
CA PHE A 147 14.26 -3.71 -24.06
C PHE A 147 15.26 -2.57 -24.14
N GLY A 148 16.03 -2.36 -23.07
CA GLY A 148 17.07 -1.34 -23.03
C GLY A 148 18.13 -1.52 -24.12
N GLN A 149 18.52 -2.77 -24.42
CA GLN A 149 19.44 -3.06 -25.53
C GLN A 149 18.83 -2.74 -26.89
N ILE A 150 17.54 -3.03 -27.09
CA ILE A 150 16.83 -2.72 -28.34
C ILE A 150 16.78 -1.21 -28.58
N PHE A 151 16.35 -0.44 -27.58
CA PHE A 151 16.20 1.02 -27.71
C PHE A 151 17.53 1.77 -27.79
N ARG A 152 18.59 1.24 -27.18
CA ARG A 152 19.95 1.80 -27.33
C ARG A 152 20.59 1.45 -28.68
N GLY A 153 20.00 0.53 -29.44
CA GLY A 153 20.52 0.02 -30.70
C GLY A 153 21.64 -1.01 -30.54
N ASP A 154 21.88 -1.48 -29.31
CA ASP A 154 22.86 -2.53 -28.98
C ASP A 154 22.36 -3.91 -29.44
N LEU A 155 21.04 -4.10 -29.51
CA LEU A 155 20.37 -5.27 -30.07
C LEU A 155 19.41 -4.80 -31.17
N LYS A 156 19.54 -5.34 -32.38
CA LYS A 156 18.59 -5.09 -33.47
C LYS A 156 17.92 -6.40 -33.85
N PRO A 157 16.84 -6.79 -33.16
CA PRO A 157 16.19 -8.05 -33.44
C PRO A 157 15.51 -7.96 -34.82
N GLU A 158 15.78 -8.92 -35.69
CA GLU A 158 15.11 -9.06 -36.99
C GLU A 158 13.91 -10.01 -36.90
N ASN A 159 13.92 -10.89 -35.88
CA ASN A 159 12.87 -11.83 -35.60
C ASN A 159 12.72 -12.07 -34.08
N GLN A 160 11.63 -12.74 -33.69
CA GLN A 160 11.36 -13.08 -32.29
C GLN A 160 12.46 -13.96 -31.66
N ALA A 161 13.12 -14.83 -32.44
CA ALA A 161 14.16 -15.73 -31.93
C ALA A 161 15.42 -14.96 -31.48
N ASP A 162 15.71 -13.80 -32.06
CA ASP A 162 16.80 -12.93 -31.62
C ASP A 162 16.53 -12.36 -30.22
N VAL A 163 15.26 -12.08 -29.90
CA VAL A 163 14.82 -11.64 -28.57
C VAL A 163 14.86 -12.80 -27.57
N GLU A 164 14.52 -14.02 -27.99
CA GLU A 164 14.65 -15.23 -27.18
C GLU A 164 16.11 -15.50 -26.81
N ALA A 165 17.02 -15.39 -27.77
CA ALA A 165 18.45 -15.55 -27.56
C ALA A 165 19.01 -14.49 -26.59
N ALA A 166 18.56 -13.24 -26.70
CA ALA A 166 18.96 -12.16 -25.79
C ALA A 166 18.47 -12.39 -24.34
N LEU A 167 17.22 -12.86 -24.17
CA LEU A 167 16.72 -13.26 -22.85
C LEU A 167 17.50 -14.45 -22.29
N GLN A 168 17.79 -15.47 -23.10
CA GLN A 168 18.58 -16.61 -22.67
C GLN A 168 19.99 -16.19 -22.24
N ALA A 169 20.66 -15.30 -22.98
CA ALA A 169 21.97 -14.75 -22.61
C ALA A 169 21.95 -13.97 -21.29
N HIS A 170 20.88 -13.20 -21.03
CA HIS A 170 20.68 -12.48 -19.77
C HIS A 170 20.61 -13.43 -18.56
N PHE A 171 19.94 -14.57 -18.75
CA PHE A 171 19.73 -15.58 -17.72
C PHE A 171 20.93 -16.54 -17.53
N LEU A 172 21.66 -16.84 -18.60
CA LEU A 172 22.94 -17.58 -18.56
C LEU A 172 24.00 -16.85 -17.75
N THR A 173 24.04 -15.51 -17.84
CA THR A 173 24.99 -14.68 -17.07
C THR A 173 24.69 -14.70 -15.55
N ARG A 174 23.51 -15.19 -15.13
CA ARG A 174 23.00 -15.17 -13.75
C ARG A 174 22.76 -16.57 -13.17
N ASP A 175 23.41 -17.60 -13.72
CA ASP A 175 23.36 -18.99 -13.24
C ASP A 175 21.94 -19.59 -13.14
N SER A 176 21.00 -19.05 -13.91
CA SER A 176 19.58 -19.38 -13.81
C SER A 176 19.01 -19.55 -15.21
N GLU A 177 19.04 -20.77 -15.76
CA GLU A 177 18.52 -21.03 -17.11
C GLU A 177 17.02 -21.41 -17.05
N PRO A 178 16.10 -20.56 -17.54
CA PRO A 178 14.72 -20.96 -17.79
C PRO A 178 14.63 -21.80 -19.07
N ALA A 179 13.68 -22.74 -19.11
CA ALA A 179 13.43 -23.52 -20.32
C ALA A 179 12.93 -22.62 -21.47
N GLU A 180 13.28 -22.95 -22.72
CA GLU A 180 12.84 -22.21 -23.92
C GLU A 180 11.33 -22.00 -24.00
N SER A 181 10.54 -22.99 -23.57
CA SER A 181 9.08 -22.91 -23.51
C SER A 181 8.57 -21.83 -22.55
N THR A 182 9.40 -21.43 -21.58
CA THR A 182 9.13 -20.35 -20.62
C THR A 182 9.61 -19.00 -21.15
N LEU A 183 10.61 -18.96 -22.03
CA LEU A 183 11.14 -17.74 -22.65
C LEU A 183 10.24 -17.21 -23.77
N ARG A 184 9.71 -18.12 -24.59
CA ARG A 184 8.88 -17.82 -25.78
C ARG A 184 7.75 -16.81 -25.54
N PRO A 185 6.92 -16.95 -24.49
CA PRO A 185 5.83 -16.00 -24.23
C PRO A 185 6.33 -14.57 -23.95
N TYR A 186 7.45 -14.42 -23.23
CA TYR A 186 8.01 -13.12 -22.89
C TYR A 186 8.75 -12.49 -24.07
N ALA A 187 9.48 -13.29 -24.84
CA ALA A 187 10.14 -12.80 -26.05
C ALA A 187 9.14 -12.29 -27.09
N LYS A 188 8.00 -12.97 -27.24
CA LYS A 188 6.91 -12.51 -28.09
C LYS A 188 6.37 -11.16 -27.64
N LEU A 189 6.14 -10.96 -26.34
CA LEU A 189 5.68 -9.68 -25.81
C LEU A 189 6.67 -8.55 -26.09
N ILE A 190 7.97 -8.81 -25.92
CA ILE A 190 9.01 -7.82 -26.20
C ILE A 190 9.08 -7.51 -27.70
N TRP A 191 9.02 -8.54 -28.54
CA TRP A 191 9.01 -8.39 -30.00
C TRP A 191 7.82 -7.57 -30.50
N ASP A 192 6.61 -7.95 -30.10
CA ASP A 192 5.38 -7.28 -30.52
C ASP A 192 5.36 -5.79 -30.12
N GLU A 193 5.99 -5.46 -29.00
CA GLU A 193 6.04 -4.09 -28.47
C GLU A 193 7.23 -3.29 -29.06
N ALA A 194 8.37 -3.93 -29.32
CA ALA A 194 9.49 -3.30 -30.04
C ALA A 194 9.14 -2.92 -31.49
N GLN A 195 8.20 -3.64 -32.13
CA GLN A 195 7.70 -3.32 -33.48
C GLN A 195 6.75 -2.11 -33.52
N LYS A 196 6.25 -1.64 -32.37
CA LYS A 196 5.35 -0.47 -32.30
C LYS A 196 6.10 0.86 -32.13
N ALA A 197 7.36 0.80 -31.73
CA ALA A 197 8.23 1.95 -31.47
C ALA A 197 9.03 2.36 -32.71
#